data_AF-A0A0F7SK88-F1
#
_entry.id   AF-A0A0F7SK88-F1
#
_cell.length_a   1.000
_cell.length_b   1.000
_cell.length_c   1.000
_cell.angle_alpha   90.00
_cell.angle_beta   90.00
_cell.angle_gamma   90.00
#
_symmetry.space_group_name_H-M   'P 1'
#
loop_
_entity.id
_entity.type
_entity.pdbx_description
1 polymer ?
#
loop_
_entity_poly.entity_id
_entity_poly.type
_entity_poly.pdbx_seq_one_letter_code
_entity_poly.pdbx_strand_id
1 'polypeptide(L)'
;MSSSNFSPSLLLHSKFLRTFLVCLILLVIPACYFLVPSPPSPDVYDDLTTDSFASGSVDLESHRWVLSGSKVSGKESAGVGSGDRLDNAIIKGGVVMGHLGNETAKAELGRASWKLLHLMTLRFPEKPTADERSALRSYFYLFSRLYPCGECATHFQALLKEYPPQTSSRKSASLWLCSLHNMVNARLLKPAFDCETLDETYDCGCAEEDGQLKSSGQESGKDTVTGIEMIKGG
;
A
#
# COMPACT_ATOMS: atom_id res chain seq x y z
N MET A 1 -66.98 48.75 50.33
CA MET A 1 -66.09 48.96 49.17
C MET A 1 -64.68 49.03 49.70
N SER A 2 -63.89 47.98 49.53
CA SER A 2 -62.54 47.84 50.10
C SER A 2 -61.53 47.95 48.96
N SER A 3 -60.74 49.01 48.97
CA SER A 3 -59.75 49.31 47.93
C SER A 3 -58.40 48.73 48.35
N SER A 4 -57.90 47.74 47.62
CA SER A 4 -56.57 47.16 47.82
C SER A 4 -55.50 47.98 47.08
N ASN A 5 -54.50 48.45 47.83
CA ASN A 5 -53.31 49.12 47.30
C ASN A 5 -52.33 48.07 46.75
N PHE A 6 -51.91 48.24 45.50
CA PHE A 6 -50.94 47.38 44.82
C PHE A 6 -49.54 48.00 44.90
N SER A 7 -48.61 47.35 45.59
CA SER A 7 -47.23 47.83 45.79
C SER A 7 -46.34 47.57 44.56
N PRO A 8 -45.57 48.57 44.07
CA PRO A 8 -44.78 48.46 42.83
C PRO A 8 -43.41 47.78 42.99
N SER A 9 -43.07 47.26 44.17
CA SER A 9 -41.74 46.76 44.53
C SER A 9 -41.39 45.36 43.98
N LEU A 10 -42.36 44.58 43.51
CA LEU A 10 -42.15 43.20 43.02
C LEU A 10 -41.71 43.11 41.54
N LEU A 11 -41.97 44.13 40.72
CA LEU A 11 -41.65 44.12 39.29
C LEU A 11 -40.17 44.44 38.98
N LEU A 12 -39.50 45.17 39.88
CA LEU A 12 -38.09 45.57 39.70
C LEU A 12 -37.12 44.40 39.92
N HIS A 13 -37.46 43.48 40.84
CA HIS A 13 -36.68 42.27 41.13
C HIS A 13 -36.65 41.28 39.95
N SER A 14 -37.75 41.19 39.20
CA SER A 14 -37.89 40.28 38.05
C SER A 14 -36.99 40.67 36.87
N LYS A 15 -36.90 41.98 36.57
CA LYS A 15 -36.06 42.46 35.47
C LYS A 15 -34.58 42.32 35.83
N PHE A 16 -34.19 42.71 37.04
CA PHE A 16 -32.81 42.61 37.49
C PHE A 16 -32.32 41.16 37.50
N LEU A 17 -33.13 40.22 37.99
CA LEU A 17 -32.79 38.79 37.99
C LEU A 17 -32.68 38.22 36.57
N ARG A 18 -33.55 38.64 35.64
CA ARG A 18 -33.47 38.22 34.23
C ARG A 18 -32.21 38.75 33.56
N THR A 19 -31.88 40.03 33.74
CA THR A 19 -30.66 40.60 33.15
C THR A 19 -29.41 39.97 33.75
N PHE A 20 -29.43 39.71 35.06
CA PHE A 20 -28.32 39.03 35.75
C PHE A 20 -28.12 37.60 35.23
N LEU A 21 -29.19 36.82 35.06
CA LEU A 21 -29.12 35.46 34.51
C LEU A 21 -28.64 35.45 33.06
N VAL A 22 -29.08 36.41 32.23
CA VAL A 22 -28.60 36.53 30.84
C VAL A 22 -27.11 36.88 30.80
N CYS A 23 -26.65 37.82 31.62
CA CYS A 23 -25.23 38.15 31.71
C CYS A 23 -24.38 36.99 32.25
N LEU A 24 -24.88 36.24 33.23
CA LEU A 24 -24.22 35.05 33.76
C LEU A 24 -24.05 33.99 32.67
N ILE A 25 -25.11 33.71 31.91
CA ILE A 25 -25.09 32.75 30.79
C ILE A 25 -24.10 33.22 29.70
N LEU A 26 -24.13 34.49 29.31
CA LEU A 26 -23.28 35.02 28.25
C LEU A 26 -21.80 35.13 28.64
N LEU A 27 -21.48 35.25 29.93
CA LEU A 27 -20.09 35.38 30.39
C LEU A 27 -19.51 34.05 30.89
N VAL A 28 -20.31 33.19 31.52
CA VAL A 28 -19.84 31.93 32.11
C VAL A 28 -19.80 30.81 31.07
N ILE A 29 -20.76 30.75 30.13
CA ILE A 29 -20.78 29.67 29.13
C ILE A 29 -19.55 29.70 28.22
N PRO A 30 -19.14 30.85 27.62
CA PRO A 30 -17.93 30.88 26.81
C PRO A 30 -16.67 30.53 27.62
N ALA A 31 -16.58 30.99 28.87
CA ALA A 31 -15.47 30.66 29.76
C ALA A 31 -15.40 29.15 30.07
N CYS A 32 -16.54 28.48 30.26
CA CYS A 32 -16.60 27.03 30.41
C CYS A 32 -16.21 26.29 29.12
N TYR A 33 -16.57 26.81 27.93
CA TYR A 33 -16.15 26.21 26.66
C TYR A 33 -14.64 26.29 26.42
N PHE A 34 -13.96 27.34 26.89
CA PHE A 34 -12.49 27.47 26.77
C PHE A 34 -11.71 26.72 27.86
N LEU A 35 -12.36 26.31 28.96
CA LEU A 35 -11.73 25.59 30.07
C LEU A 35 -12.02 24.09 30.10
N VAL A 36 -12.89 23.57 29.23
CA VAL A 36 -13.09 22.13 29.05
C VAL A 36 -12.05 21.64 28.03
N PRO A 37 -11.07 20.80 28.43
CA PRO A 37 -10.17 20.17 27.48
C PRO A 37 -11.00 19.38 26.47
N SER A 38 -10.75 19.62 25.19
CA SER A 38 -11.33 18.82 24.10
C SER A 38 -11.12 17.33 24.39
N PRO A 39 -12.14 16.47 24.22
CA PRO A 39 -11.96 15.03 24.38
C PRO A 39 -10.89 14.57 23.39
N PRO A 40 -9.94 13.71 23.80
CA PRO A 40 -9.02 13.09 22.86
C PRO A 40 -9.85 12.30 21.84
N SER A 41 -9.48 12.44 20.57
CA SER A 41 -10.00 11.60 19.49
C SER A 41 -9.71 10.12 19.82
N PRO A 42 -10.57 9.18 19.40
CA PRO A 42 -10.36 7.77 19.65
C PRO A 42 -9.34 7.22 18.65
N ASP A 43 -8.07 7.48 18.92
CA ASP A 43 -6.93 6.91 18.20
C ASP A 43 -5.80 6.67 19.20
N VAL A 44 -6.08 5.74 20.12
CA VAL A 44 -5.07 5.03 20.90
C VAL A 44 -5.17 3.55 20.54
N TYR A 45 -4.00 2.93 20.40
CA TYR A 45 -3.64 1.60 19.84
C TYR A 45 -3.41 1.67 18.32
N ASP A 46 -2.17 1.83 17.84
CA ASP A 46 -1.06 0.91 18.10
C ASP A 46 0.32 1.60 18.10
N ASP A 47 0.97 1.63 19.27
CA ASP A 47 2.38 2.00 19.45
C ASP A 47 3.26 0.75 19.36
N LEU A 48 3.15 0.02 18.24
CA LEU A 48 3.98 -1.16 17.98
C LEU A 48 4.39 -1.36 16.51
N THR A 49 4.20 -0.40 15.60
CA THR A 49 4.52 -0.63 14.17
C THR A 49 5.35 0.42 13.45
N THR A 50 5.88 1.45 14.10
CA THR A 50 6.71 2.47 13.40
C THR A 50 8.22 2.24 13.43
N ASP A 51 8.73 1.31 14.24
CA ASP A 51 10.17 1.00 14.27
C ASP A 51 10.56 -0.38 13.70
N SER A 52 9.58 -1.21 13.28
CA SER A 52 9.88 -2.58 12.86
C SER A 52 10.12 -2.78 11.36
N PHE A 53 9.82 -1.81 10.49
CA PHE A 53 10.01 -1.98 9.04
C PHE A 53 11.43 -1.58 8.57
N ALA A 54 12.23 -0.94 9.43
CA ALA A 54 13.60 -0.52 9.10
C ALA A 54 14.69 -1.51 9.56
N SER A 55 14.36 -2.52 10.38
CA SER A 55 15.34 -3.45 10.95
C SER A 55 14.82 -4.89 10.96
N GLY A 56 14.47 -5.41 9.79
CA GLY A 56 14.06 -6.81 9.61
C GLY A 56 15.25 -7.76 9.47
N SER A 57 16.01 -7.98 10.54
CA SER A 57 16.81 -9.19 10.68
C SER A 57 15.83 -10.35 10.86
N VAL A 58 15.87 -11.35 9.98
CA VAL A 58 15.08 -12.58 10.16
C VAL A 58 15.68 -13.40 11.30
N ASP A 59 15.09 -13.30 12.49
CA ASP A 59 15.40 -14.24 13.57
C ASP A 59 14.82 -15.60 13.21
N LEU A 60 15.71 -16.49 12.78
CA LEU A 60 15.45 -17.86 12.36
C LEU A 60 15.22 -18.78 13.56
N GLU A 61 14.28 -18.49 14.45
CA GLU A 61 13.90 -19.48 15.48
C GLU A 61 12.58 -19.16 16.19
N SER A 62 11.42 -19.42 15.57
CA SER A 62 10.28 -19.86 16.38
C SER A 62 9.08 -20.43 15.61
N HIS A 63 8.57 -21.54 16.15
CA HIS A 63 7.23 -22.12 15.95
C HIS A 63 6.96 -22.92 14.66
N ARG A 64 7.67 -24.04 14.58
CA ARG A 64 7.10 -25.40 14.50
C ARG A 64 5.62 -25.47 14.90
N TRP A 65 4.71 -25.42 13.92
CA TRP A 65 3.29 -25.70 14.16
C TRP A 65 3.11 -27.20 14.41
N VAL A 66 2.61 -27.49 15.61
CA VAL A 66 2.29 -28.80 16.14
C VAL A 66 1.10 -29.37 15.37
N LEU A 67 1.32 -30.54 14.77
CA LEU A 67 0.28 -31.48 14.36
C LEU A 67 -0.53 -31.88 15.60
N SER A 68 -1.74 -31.33 15.75
CA SER A 68 -2.74 -31.88 16.66
C SER A 68 -4.08 -31.92 15.97
N GLY A 69 -4.52 -33.15 15.68
CA GLY A 69 -5.77 -33.43 15.01
C GLY A 69 -6.97 -33.00 15.83
N SER A 70 -7.91 -32.33 15.16
CA SER A 70 -9.30 -32.24 15.61
C SER A 70 -10.19 -32.77 14.49
N LYS A 71 -10.82 -33.92 14.78
CA LYS A 71 -11.93 -34.47 14.00
C LYS A 71 -13.08 -33.45 14.00
N VAL A 72 -13.43 -32.94 12.83
CA VAL A 72 -14.77 -32.37 12.59
C VAL A 72 -15.51 -33.32 11.66
N SER A 73 -16.54 -33.94 12.21
CA SER A 73 -17.54 -34.69 11.47
C SER A 73 -18.57 -33.70 10.91
N GLY A 74 -18.48 -33.42 9.62
CA GLY A 74 -19.48 -32.68 8.86
C GLY A 74 -19.64 -33.32 7.49
N LYS A 75 -20.70 -34.10 7.31
CA LYS A 75 -21.12 -34.65 6.02
C LYS A 75 -21.94 -33.58 5.33
N GLU A 76 -21.38 -32.91 4.35
CA GLU A 76 -22.15 -32.36 3.24
C GLU A 76 -21.33 -32.46 1.96
N SER A 77 -21.83 -33.31 1.08
CA SER A 77 -21.28 -33.63 -0.23
C SER A 77 -21.77 -32.60 -1.25
N ALA A 78 -20.89 -31.72 -1.70
CA ALA A 78 -20.97 -31.10 -3.02
C ALA A 78 -19.55 -31.08 -3.60
N GLY A 79 -19.42 -31.56 -4.84
CA GLY A 79 -18.19 -32.07 -5.44
C GLY A 79 -16.94 -31.22 -5.28
N VAL A 80 -15.88 -31.85 -4.77
CA VAL A 80 -14.49 -31.39 -4.86
C VAL A 80 -14.08 -31.47 -6.34
N GLY A 81 -14.20 -30.35 -7.05
CA GLY A 81 -13.58 -30.16 -8.36
C GLY A 81 -12.15 -29.64 -8.19
N SER A 82 -11.16 -30.50 -8.49
CA SER A 82 -9.77 -30.18 -8.87
C SER A 82 -9.21 -28.80 -8.44
N GLY A 83 -8.82 -28.67 -7.18
CA GLY A 83 -8.12 -27.49 -6.65
C GLY A 83 -6.62 -27.48 -6.96
N ASP A 84 -6.23 -27.28 -8.22
CA ASP A 84 -4.80 -27.17 -8.60
C ASP A 84 -4.51 -26.09 -9.67
N ARG A 85 -5.46 -25.22 -9.98
CA ARG A 85 -5.23 -24.06 -10.84
C ARG A 85 -5.97 -22.88 -10.26
N LEU A 86 -5.25 -21.84 -9.85
CA LEU A 86 -5.85 -20.56 -9.49
C LEU A 86 -6.82 -20.15 -10.62
N ASP A 87 -8.10 -20.04 -10.29
CA ASP A 87 -9.15 -19.86 -11.30
C ASP A 87 -8.80 -18.69 -12.20
N ASN A 88 -8.82 -18.90 -13.52
CA ASN A 88 -8.53 -17.85 -14.50
C ASN A 88 -9.41 -16.60 -14.29
N ALA A 89 -10.59 -16.76 -13.69
CA ALA A 89 -11.49 -15.69 -13.29
C ALA A 89 -10.90 -14.80 -12.18
N ILE A 90 -10.20 -15.38 -11.20
CA ILE A 90 -9.51 -14.65 -10.13
C ILE A 90 -8.34 -13.86 -10.71
N ILE A 91 -7.59 -14.44 -11.63
CA ILE A 91 -6.41 -13.79 -12.21
C ILE A 91 -6.81 -12.64 -13.14
N LYS A 92 -7.86 -12.81 -13.96
CA LYS A 92 -8.27 -11.85 -15.01
C LYS A 92 -9.40 -10.91 -14.61
N GLY A 93 -9.71 -10.78 -13.32
CA GLY A 93 -10.73 -9.83 -12.86
C GLY A 93 -10.32 -8.36 -13.05
N GLY A 94 -11.27 -7.45 -12.86
CA GLY A 94 -11.04 -6.01 -12.99
C GLY A 94 -10.17 -5.42 -11.88
N VAL A 95 -9.84 -4.14 -12.05
CA VAL A 95 -9.16 -3.29 -11.06
C VAL A 95 -9.99 -3.20 -9.78
N VAL A 96 -9.33 -3.39 -8.63
CA VAL A 96 -9.97 -3.34 -7.30
C VAL A 96 -9.82 -1.96 -6.67
N MET A 97 -8.69 -1.30 -6.91
CA MET A 97 -8.29 -0.07 -6.23
C MET A 97 -8.87 1.18 -6.88
N GLY A 98 -9.15 2.21 -6.06
CA GLY A 98 -9.68 3.50 -6.52
C GLY A 98 -8.63 4.44 -7.10
N HIS A 99 -9.05 5.66 -7.42
CA HIS A 99 -8.15 6.71 -7.93
C HIS A 99 -7.13 7.15 -6.87
N LEU A 100 -5.86 7.27 -7.25
CA LEU A 100 -4.80 7.77 -6.36
C LEU A 100 -4.45 9.23 -6.72
N GLY A 101 -5.06 10.19 -6.01
CA GLY A 101 -4.90 11.62 -6.33
C GLY A 101 -3.62 12.30 -5.84
N ASN A 102 -2.90 11.70 -4.88
CA ASN A 102 -1.64 12.28 -4.39
C ASN A 102 -0.48 11.91 -5.33
N GLU A 103 0.00 12.87 -6.10
CA GLU A 103 1.05 12.67 -7.12
C GLU A 103 2.41 12.27 -6.54
N THR A 104 2.80 12.80 -5.37
CA THR A 104 4.06 12.42 -4.72
C THR A 104 4.01 10.96 -4.28
N ALA A 105 2.93 10.57 -3.59
CA ALA A 105 2.72 9.19 -3.15
C ALA A 105 2.61 8.23 -4.34
N LYS A 106 1.96 8.65 -5.44
CA LYS A 106 1.90 7.89 -6.69
C LYS A 106 3.27 7.64 -7.29
N ALA A 107 4.13 8.66 -7.33
CA ALA A 107 5.48 8.53 -7.85
C ALA A 107 6.37 7.64 -6.96
N GLU A 108 6.27 7.75 -5.64
CA GLU A 108 6.96 6.87 -4.69
C GLU A 108 6.53 5.41 -4.82
N LEU A 109 5.21 5.18 -4.86
CA LEU A 109 4.64 3.86 -5.10
C LEU A 109 5.11 3.29 -6.44
N GLY A 110 5.14 4.10 -7.50
CA GLY A 110 5.66 3.74 -8.82
C GLY A 110 7.11 3.24 -8.73
N ARG A 111 8.02 4.04 -8.16
CA ARG A 111 9.44 3.68 -7.99
C ARG A 111 9.62 2.38 -7.21
N ALA A 112 8.96 2.25 -6.06
CA ALA A 112 9.06 1.06 -5.22
C ALA A 112 8.55 -0.19 -5.95
N SER A 113 7.46 -0.05 -6.69
CA SER A 113 6.86 -1.17 -7.42
C SER A 113 7.71 -1.60 -8.60
N TRP A 114 8.21 -0.66 -9.41
CA TRP A 114 9.12 -1.00 -10.50
C TRP A 114 10.39 -1.67 -10.00
N LYS A 115 10.95 -1.21 -8.87
CA LYS A 115 12.07 -1.89 -8.21
C LYS A 115 11.75 -3.35 -7.86
N LEU A 116 10.61 -3.60 -7.21
CA LEU A 116 10.17 -4.96 -6.87
C LEU A 116 10.00 -5.82 -8.14
N LEU A 117 9.31 -5.31 -9.15
CA LEU A 117 9.01 -6.08 -10.37
C LEU A 117 10.29 -6.43 -11.14
N HIS A 118 11.21 -5.46 -11.32
CA HIS A 118 12.48 -5.69 -12.01
C HIS A 118 13.32 -6.71 -11.26
N LEU A 119 13.52 -6.54 -9.95
CA LEU A 119 14.26 -7.50 -9.12
C LEU A 119 13.65 -8.91 -9.17
N MET A 120 12.33 -9.02 -9.09
CA MET A 120 11.64 -10.30 -9.19
C MET A 120 11.93 -10.99 -10.53
N THR A 121 11.90 -10.27 -11.65
CA THR A 121 12.19 -10.85 -12.98
C THR A 121 13.67 -11.14 -13.20
N LEU A 122 14.58 -10.33 -12.65
CA LEU A 122 16.03 -10.54 -12.70
C LEU A 122 16.47 -11.72 -11.82
N ARG A 123 15.73 -12.01 -10.74
CA ARG A 123 15.95 -13.17 -9.87
C ARG A 123 15.25 -14.45 -10.32
N PHE A 124 14.37 -14.36 -11.31
CA PHE A 124 13.65 -15.52 -11.84
C PHE A 124 14.61 -16.59 -12.39
N PRO A 125 14.27 -17.89 -12.40
CA PRO A 125 15.15 -18.92 -12.96
C PRO A 125 15.36 -18.76 -14.48
N GLU A 126 16.56 -19.08 -14.98
CA GLU A 126 16.80 -19.15 -16.42
C GLU A 126 16.05 -20.33 -17.07
N LYS A 127 15.84 -21.42 -16.31
CA LYS A 127 15.08 -22.60 -16.75
C LYS A 127 13.94 -22.91 -15.77
N PRO A 128 12.86 -22.12 -15.78
CA PRO A 128 11.77 -22.25 -14.82
C PRO A 128 10.89 -23.47 -15.11
N THR A 129 10.41 -24.10 -14.05
CA THR A 129 9.40 -25.17 -14.05
C THR A 129 8.02 -24.63 -14.46
N ALA A 130 7.10 -25.51 -14.85
CA ALA A 130 5.74 -25.10 -15.24
C ALA A 130 4.99 -24.37 -14.11
N ASP A 131 5.25 -24.73 -12.85
CA ASP A 131 4.70 -24.07 -11.67
C ASP A 131 5.24 -22.63 -11.54
N GLU A 132 6.56 -22.45 -11.53
CA GLU A 132 7.20 -21.12 -11.43
C GLU A 132 6.75 -20.18 -12.55
N ARG A 133 6.58 -20.70 -13.77
CA ARG A 133 6.04 -19.94 -14.91
C ARG A 133 4.60 -19.50 -14.68
N SER A 134 3.79 -20.36 -14.08
CA SER A 134 2.39 -20.08 -13.75
C SER A 134 2.29 -19.11 -12.59
N ALA A 135 3.15 -19.23 -11.58
CA ALA A 135 3.25 -18.33 -10.45
C ALA A 135 3.61 -16.90 -10.89
N LEU A 136 4.68 -16.73 -11.67
CA LEU A 136 5.08 -15.40 -12.19
C LEU A 136 3.99 -14.77 -13.05
N ARG A 137 3.39 -15.56 -13.95
CA ARG A 137 2.27 -15.09 -14.78
C ARG A 137 1.09 -14.63 -13.92
N SER A 138 0.70 -15.44 -12.93
CA SER A 138 -0.42 -15.13 -12.03
C SER A 138 -0.13 -13.89 -11.20
N TYR A 139 1.09 -13.73 -10.71
CA TYR A 139 1.53 -12.57 -9.95
C TYR A 139 1.29 -11.28 -10.73
N PHE A 140 1.72 -11.17 -12.00
CA PHE A 140 1.54 -9.92 -12.77
C PHE A 140 0.08 -9.54 -12.99
N TYR A 141 -0.78 -10.52 -13.24
CA TYR A 141 -2.19 -10.26 -13.37
C TYR A 141 -2.83 -9.89 -12.02
N LEU A 142 -2.50 -10.57 -10.92
CA LEU A 142 -2.97 -10.20 -9.59
C LEU A 142 -2.47 -8.81 -9.16
N PHE A 143 -1.21 -8.51 -9.42
CA PHE A 143 -0.60 -7.19 -9.24
C PHE A 143 -1.43 -6.14 -9.97
N SER A 144 -1.79 -6.37 -11.24
CA SER A 144 -2.61 -5.43 -12.01
C SER A 144 -3.99 -5.18 -11.41
N ARG A 145 -4.53 -6.11 -10.61
CA ARG A 145 -5.83 -5.95 -9.95
C ARG A 145 -5.71 -5.18 -8.64
N LEU A 146 -4.65 -5.45 -7.89
CA LEU A 146 -4.43 -4.98 -6.52
C LEU A 146 -3.54 -3.73 -6.45
N TYR A 147 -3.01 -3.25 -7.58
CA TYR A 147 -2.13 -2.09 -7.58
C TYR A 147 -2.84 -0.84 -7.04
N PRO A 148 -2.33 -0.16 -5.98
CA PRO A 148 -3.06 0.89 -5.26
C PRO A 148 -3.46 2.14 -6.06
N CYS A 149 -2.86 2.35 -7.23
CA CYS A 149 -3.28 3.39 -8.17
C CYS A 149 -4.25 2.80 -9.22
N GLY A 150 -5.56 3.02 -9.07
CA GLY A 150 -6.59 2.43 -9.93
C GLY A 150 -6.48 2.82 -11.41
N GLU A 151 -6.15 4.07 -11.72
CA GLU A 151 -5.92 4.50 -13.11
C GLU A 151 -4.65 3.88 -13.70
N CYS A 152 -3.60 3.69 -12.88
CA CYS A 152 -2.37 3.02 -13.29
C CYS A 152 -2.64 1.53 -13.54
N ALA A 153 -3.39 0.89 -12.65
CA ALA A 153 -3.82 -0.50 -12.74
C ALA A 153 -4.64 -0.75 -14.00
N THR A 154 -5.58 0.14 -14.32
CA THR A 154 -6.41 0.07 -15.54
C THR A 154 -5.54 0.11 -16.79
N HIS A 155 -4.57 1.03 -16.84
CA HIS A 155 -3.65 1.11 -17.95
C HIS A 155 -2.74 -0.13 -18.04
N PHE A 156 -2.24 -0.63 -16.92
CA PHE A 156 -1.41 -1.83 -16.89
C PHE A 156 -2.18 -3.07 -17.35
N GLN A 157 -3.46 -3.21 -16.98
CA GLN A 157 -4.33 -4.29 -17.49
C GLN A 157 -4.50 -4.24 -19.02
N ALA A 158 -4.60 -3.04 -19.61
CA ALA A 158 -4.65 -2.89 -21.06
C ALA A 158 -3.34 -3.38 -21.71
N LEU A 159 -2.19 -3.00 -21.14
CA LEU A 159 -0.89 -3.49 -21.60
C LEU A 159 -0.78 -5.02 -21.47
N LEU A 160 -1.21 -5.61 -20.36
CA LEU A 160 -1.17 -7.08 -20.16
C LEU A 160 -2.07 -7.87 -21.11
N LYS A 161 -3.10 -7.23 -21.68
CA LYS A 161 -3.97 -7.84 -22.69
C LYS A 161 -3.25 -7.96 -24.04
N GLU A 162 -2.45 -6.98 -24.40
CA GLU A 162 -1.71 -6.92 -25.67
C GLU A 162 -0.35 -7.61 -25.56
N TYR A 163 0.35 -7.42 -24.45
CA TYR A 163 1.69 -7.91 -24.16
C TYR A 163 1.67 -8.80 -22.90
N PRO A 164 1.17 -10.04 -22.98
CA PRO A 164 1.08 -10.92 -21.83
C PRO A 164 2.46 -11.26 -21.25
N PRO A 165 2.56 -11.57 -19.93
CA PRO A 165 3.82 -11.90 -19.28
C PRO A 165 4.59 -13.03 -19.98
N GLN A 166 5.85 -12.76 -20.32
CA GLN A 166 6.78 -13.75 -20.85
C GLN A 166 7.53 -14.41 -19.71
N THR A 167 7.33 -15.71 -19.54
CA THR A 167 7.83 -16.46 -18.38
C THR A 167 8.75 -17.62 -18.77
N SER A 168 9.27 -17.67 -20.00
CA SER A 168 10.09 -18.80 -20.46
C SER A 168 11.46 -18.91 -19.80
N SER A 169 12.02 -17.80 -19.34
CA SER A 169 13.30 -17.67 -18.66
C SER A 169 13.43 -16.30 -17.99
N ARG A 170 14.42 -16.15 -17.10
CA ARG A 170 14.84 -14.86 -16.54
C ARG A 170 14.98 -13.79 -17.61
N LYS A 171 15.81 -14.04 -18.64
CA LYS A 171 16.04 -13.09 -19.74
C LYS A 171 14.75 -12.68 -20.44
N SER A 172 13.85 -13.64 -20.71
CA SER A 172 12.57 -13.31 -21.36
C SER A 172 11.66 -12.47 -20.47
N ALA A 173 11.66 -12.71 -19.15
CA ALA A 173 10.82 -12.01 -18.20
C ALA A 173 11.32 -10.58 -17.94
N SER A 174 12.63 -10.40 -17.74
CA SER A 174 13.23 -9.09 -17.47
C SER A 174 13.13 -8.16 -18.68
N LEU A 175 13.45 -8.65 -19.89
CA LEU A 175 13.33 -7.86 -21.11
C LEU A 175 11.88 -7.50 -21.44
N TRP A 176 10.94 -8.44 -21.23
CA TRP A 176 9.51 -8.14 -21.39
C TRP A 176 9.06 -7.03 -20.44
N LEU A 177 9.43 -7.12 -19.16
CA LEU A 177 9.04 -6.11 -18.16
C LEU A 177 9.67 -4.75 -18.48
N CYS A 178 10.94 -4.72 -18.91
CA CYS A 178 11.61 -3.48 -19.31
C CYS A 178 10.93 -2.83 -20.53
N SER A 179 10.60 -3.60 -21.56
CA SER A 179 9.83 -3.11 -22.70
C SER A 179 8.50 -2.50 -22.28
N LEU A 180 7.78 -3.17 -21.38
CA LEU A 180 6.48 -2.72 -20.89
C LEU A 180 6.61 -1.47 -20.00
N HIS A 181 7.66 -1.38 -19.18
CA HIS A 181 8.00 -0.16 -18.42
C HIS A 181 8.30 1.01 -19.37
N ASN A 182 9.01 0.77 -20.48
CA ASN A 182 9.25 1.80 -21.49
C ASN A 182 7.99 2.29 -22.20
N MET A 183 6.97 1.44 -22.38
CA MET A 183 5.66 1.89 -22.87
C MET A 183 4.98 2.84 -21.87
N VAL A 184 5.11 2.56 -20.57
CA VAL A 184 4.63 3.47 -19.51
C VAL A 184 5.44 4.77 -19.52
N ASN A 185 6.77 4.71 -19.65
CA ASN A 185 7.64 5.89 -19.78
C ASN A 185 7.23 6.76 -20.96
N ALA A 186 7.02 6.17 -22.14
CA ALA A 186 6.58 6.90 -23.33
C ALA A 186 5.24 7.61 -23.10
N ARG A 187 4.25 6.95 -22.48
CA ARG A 187 2.98 7.57 -22.11
C ARG A 187 3.15 8.75 -21.14
N LEU A 188 4.10 8.62 -20.20
CA LEU A 188 4.41 9.65 -19.21
C LEU A 188 5.44 10.68 -19.71
N LEU A 189 5.81 10.64 -20.99
CA LEU A 189 6.81 11.52 -21.62
C LEU A 189 8.19 11.46 -20.92
N LYS A 190 8.56 10.28 -20.42
CA LYS A 190 9.88 9.99 -19.84
C LYS A 190 10.79 9.37 -20.89
N PRO A 191 12.12 9.56 -20.79
CA PRO A 191 13.08 8.89 -21.66
C PRO A 191 12.94 7.37 -21.60
N ALA A 192 13.21 6.71 -22.73
CA ALA A 192 13.31 5.25 -22.75
C ALA A 192 14.57 4.82 -21.98
N PHE A 193 14.44 3.73 -21.22
CA PHE A 193 15.53 3.04 -20.57
C PHE A 193 16.13 2.01 -21.53
N ASP A 194 17.45 1.87 -21.55
CA ASP A 194 18.12 0.85 -22.34
C ASP A 194 18.06 -0.52 -21.65
N CYS A 195 17.22 -1.42 -22.16
CA CYS A 195 17.03 -2.74 -21.57
C CYS A 195 18.29 -3.64 -21.63
N GLU A 196 19.32 -3.28 -22.40
CA GLU A 196 20.59 -4.03 -22.41
C GLU A 196 21.42 -3.81 -21.14
N THR A 197 21.19 -2.71 -20.42
CA THR A 197 21.92 -2.32 -19.19
C THR A 197 21.13 -2.56 -17.90
N LEU A 198 20.09 -3.41 -17.95
CA LEU A 198 19.24 -3.76 -16.80
C LEU A 198 20.07 -4.25 -15.60
N ASP A 199 21.03 -5.14 -15.85
CA ASP A 199 21.84 -5.79 -14.80
C ASP A 199 22.82 -4.82 -14.12
N GLU A 200 23.15 -3.70 -14.78
CA GLU A 200 24.00 -2.64 -14.21
C GLU A 200 23.21 -1.70 -13.28
N THR A 201 21.92 -1.52 -13.56
CA THR A 201 21.04 -0.60 -12.82
C THR A 201 20.34 -1.26 -11.63
N TYR A 202 20.02 -2.55 -11.76
CA TYR A 202 19.37 -3.32 -10.71
C TYR A 202 20.32 -4.40 -10.22
N ASP A 203 21.00 -4.14 -9.10
CA ASP A 203 21.68 -5.20 -8.36
C ASP A 203 20.64 -6.25 -7.97
N CYS A 204 20.73 -7.44 -8.57
CA CYS A 204 19.82 -8.53 -8.26
C CYS A 204 19.96 -9.02 -6.81
N GLY A 205 21.00 -8.62 -6.07
CA GLY A 205 21.32 -9.13 -4.74
C GLY A 205 21.66 -10.62 -4.78
N CYS A 206 22.11 -11.10 -5.94
CA CYS A 206 22.52 -12.48 -6.12
C CYS A 206 23.80 -12.71 -5.32
N ALA A 207 23.82 -13.72 -4.45
CA ALA A 207 25.07 -14.16 -3.83
C ALA A 207 26.06 -14.54 -4.94
N GLU A 208 27.29 -14.05 -4.84
CA GLU A 208 28.38 -14.47 -5.70
C GLU A 208 28.59 -15.96 -5.50
N GLU A 209 28.12 -16.79 -6.43
CA GLU A 209 28.62 -18.16 -6.54
C GLU A 209 30.05 -18.06 -7.08
N ASP A 210 30.96 -18.67 -6.34
CA ASP A 210 32.40 -18.76 -6.51
C ASP A 210 32.89 -18.58 -7.96
N GLY A 211 33.12 -17.31 -8.29
CA GLY A 211 33.87 -16.84 -9.44
C GLY A 211 33.13 -16.97 -10.77
N GLN A 212 32.37 -15.93 -11.14
CA GLN A 212 32.53 -15.17 -12.42
C GLN A 212 31.25 -14.41 -12.83
N LEU A 213 31.11 -13.12 -12.48
CA LEU A 213 31.18 -11.94 -13.36
C LEU A 213 30.65 -10.67 -12.64
N LYS A 214 31.42 -9.59 -12.74
CA LYS A 214 31.25 -8.29 -12.08
C LYS A 214 30.36 -7.33 -12.88
N SER A 215 29.78 -6.32 -12.21
CA SER A 215 30.08 -4.91 -12.51
C SER A 215 29.62 -3.98 -11.39
N SER A 216 30.58 -3.32 -10.74
CA SER A 216 30.36 -2.17 -9.87
C SER A 216 29.97 -0.96 -10.72
N GLY A 217 28.69 -0.59 -10.69
CA GLY A 217 28.14 0.66 -11.23
C GLY A 217 28.20 1.80 -10.20
N GLN A 218 28.12 3.04 -10.69
CA GLN A 218 28.76 4.25 -10.16
C GLN A 218 27.76 5.21 -9.47
N GLU A 219 28.16 5.74 -8.30
CA GLU A 219 27.40 6.58 -7.35
C GLU A 219 26.28 7.48 -7.91
N SER A 220 25.03 7.17 -7.58
CA SER A 220 23.88 8.07 -7.65
C SER A 220 23.03 8.05 -6.38
N GLY A 221 23.12 9.12 -5.56
CA GLY A 221 22.13 9.48 -4.53
C GLY A 221 21.77 8.36 -3.55
N LYS A 222 22.58 8.20 -2.50
CA LYS A 222 22.37 7.18 -1.46
C LYS A 222 21.23 7.58 -0.52
N ASP A 223 20.37 6.62 -0.20
CA ASP A 223 19.45 6.72 0.93
C ASP A 223 20.26 7.01 2.22
N THR A 224 19.83 7.99 3.01
CA THR A 224 20.62 8.48 4.16
C THR A 224 20.66 7.51 5.34
N VAL A 225 19.80 6.50 5.36
CA VAL A 225 19.69 5.52 6.45
C VAL A 225 20.35 4.19 6.06
N THR A 226 20.10 3.73 4.85
CA THR A 226 20.54 2.41 4.35
C THR A 226 21.76 2.50 3.44
N GLY A 227 22.11 3.69 2.94
CA GLY A 227 23.20 3.88 2.00
C GLY A 227 22.92 3.32 0.59
N ILE A 228 21.72 2.80 0.35
CA ILE A 228 21.33 2.14 -0.90
C ILE A 228 21.16 3.17 -2.00
N GLU A 229 21.67 2.85 -3.19
CA GLU A 229 21.55 3.69 -4.38
C GLU A 229 20.09 3.82 -4.82
N MET A 230 19.63 5.06 -5.01
CA MET A 230 18.26 5.31 -5.47
C MET A 230 18.16 5.16 -6.98
N ILE A 231 17.25 4.27 -7.42
CA ILE A 231 17.03 3.95 -8.83
C ILE A 231 16.48 5.18 -9.57
N LYS A 232 17.15 5.58 -10.66
CA LYS A 232 16.64 6.60 -11.58
C LYS A 232 15.54 6.00 -12.45
N GLY A 233 14.33 6.55 -12.33
CA GLY A 233 13.17 6.15 -13.12
C GLY A 233 11.98 5.79 -12.24
N GLY A 234 11.12 6.78 -12.01
CA GLY A 234 9.78 6.63 -11.45
C GLY A 234 8.82 7.49 -12.24
#